data_AF-A0A699YZR4-F1
#
_entry.id   AF-A0A699YZR4-F1
#
_cell.length_a   1.000
_cell.length_b   1.000
_cell.length_c   1.000
_cell.angle_alpha   90.00
_cell.angle_beta   90.00
_cell.angle_gamma   90.00
#
_symmetry.space_group_name_H-M   'P 1'
#
loop_
_entity.id
_entity.type
_entity.pdbx_description
1 polymer ?
#
loop_
_entity_poly.entity_id
_entity_poly.type
_entity_poly.pdbx_seq_one_letter_code
_entity_poly.pdbx_strand_id
1 'polypeptide(L)'
;MEAREAAFIAMMDAAEMYTLKRQALEASLKKGIFNISQARYAMGGRALGQTQYDMESMLASVHVLLEPGQGLEHAPVSMKLMMEEPCSANSSRPQQLGSGPQTHPKAREGSPEQEGEGPCQGKDPLRWFGVLVPPALRAAQAEFRA
;
A
#
# COMPACT_ATOMS: atom_id res chain seq x y z
N MET A 1 45.47 -9.08 18.09
CA MET A 1 44.69 -8.39 19.13
C MET A 1 43.70 -7.44 18.47
N GLU A 2 44.19 -6.58 17.58
CA GLU A 2 43.42 -5.57 16.84
C GLU A 2 42.16 -6.08 16.10
N ALA A 3 42.22 -7.23 15.41
CA ALA A 3 41.05 -7.75 14.67
C ALA A 3 39.85 -8.10 15.57
N ARG A 4 40.10 -8.50 16.82
CA ARG A 4 39.03 -8.82 17.79
C ARG A 4 38.40 -7.55 18.35
N GLU A 5 39.21 -6.53 18.59
CA GLU A 5 38.75 -5.22 19.06
C GLU A 5 37.91 -4.52 17.98
N ALA A 6 38.35 -4.58 16.71
CA ALA A 6 37.57 -4.06 15.57
C ALA A 6 36.21 -4.76 15.42
N ALA A 7 36.18 -6.09 15.54
CA ALA A 7 34.92 -6.84 15.48
C ALA A 7 33.98 -6.50 16.65
N PHE A 8 34.53 -6.28 17.84
CA PHE A 8 33.76 -5.87 19.02
C PHE A 8 33.12 -4.49 18.84
N ILE A 9 33.89 -3.52 18.33
CA ILE A 9 33.37 -2.17 18.02
C ILE A 9 32.24 -2.26 17.00
N ALA A 10 32.45 -2.99 15.90
CA ALA A 10 31.42 -3.17 14.87
C ALA A 10 30.12 -3.82 15.42
N MET A 11 30.26 -4.76 16.37
CA MET A 11 29.10 -5.35 17.04
C MET A 11 28.35 -4.34 17.92
N MET A 12 29.05 -3.50 18.67
CA MET A 12 28.44 -2.47 19.50
C MET A 12 27.72 -1.42 18.64
N ASP A 13 28.35 -0.97 17.55
CA ASP A 13 27.75 -0.05 16.60
C ASP A 13 26.48 -0.64 15.97
N ALA A 14 26.52 -1.91 15.57
CA ALA A 14 25.35 -2.62 15.05
C ALA A 14 24.22 -2.73 16.08
N ALA A 15 24.54 -2.96 17.36
CA ALA A 15 23.58 -3.04 18.44
C ALA A 15 22.93 -1.67 18.75
N GLU A 16 23.72 -0.59 18.72
CA GLU A 16 23.21 0.78 18.84
C GLU A 16 22.26 1.11 17.68
N MET A 17 22.70 0.86 16.44
CA MET A 17 21.89 1.07 15.23
C MET A 17 20.58 0.28 15.27
N TYR A 18 20.62 -0.97 15.73
CA TYR A 18 19.41 -1.77 15.93
C TYR A 18 18.46 -1.13 16.96
N THR A 19 19.00 -0.66 18.09
CA THR A 19 18.21 -0.07 19.18
C THR A 19 17.52 1.22 18.72
N LEU A 20 18.24 2.08 17.99
CA LEU A 20 17.68 3.31 17.43
C LEU A 20 16.58 3.01 16.40
N LYS A 21 16.82 2.07 15.48
CA LYS A 21 15.80 1.63 14.51
C LYS A 21 14.56 1.06 15.19
N ARG A 22 14.75 0.28 16.26
CA ARG A 22 13.64 -0.28 17.05
C ARG A 22 12.79 0.83 17.69
N GLN A 23 13.42 1.82 18.30
CA GLN A 23 12.71 2.95 18.92
C GLN A 23 11.94 3.77 17.89
N ALA A 24 12.55 4.04 16.73
CA ALA A 24 11.90 4.74 15.64
C ALA A 24 10.68 3.97 15.10
N LEU A 25 10.84 2.65 14.87
CA LEU A 25 9.74 1.79 14.45
C LEU A 25 8.61 1.75 15.50
N GLU A 26 8.94 1.65 16.78
CA GLU A 26 7.96 1.63 17.86
C GLU A 26 7.16 2.93 17.93
N ALA A 27 7.80 4.09 17.69
CA ALA A 27 7.11 5.37 17.62
C ALA A 27 6.09 5.41 16.47
N SER A 28 6.49 5.00 15.26
CA SER A 28 5.59 4.92 14.09
C SER A 28 4.44 3.93 14.32
N LEU A 29 4.73 2.75 14.88
CA LEU A 29 3.70 1.75 15.19
C LEU A 29 2.68 2.27 16.22
N LYS A 30 3.14 2.89 17.31
CA LYS A 30 2.25 3.48 18.33
C LYS A 30 1.34 4.53 17.71
N LYS A 31 1.89 5.41 16.87
CA LYS A 31 1.15 6.48 16.19
C LYS A 31 0.15 5.91 15.18
N GLY A 32 0.55 4.94 14.37
CA GLY A 32 -0.33 4.26 13.42
C GLY A 32 -1.49 3.53 14.11
N ILE A 33 -1.21 2.75 15.16
CA ILE A 33 -2.23 2.02 15.93
C ILE A 33 -3.19 2.99 16.61
N PHE A 34 -2.69 4.07 17.21
CA PHE A 34 -3.53 5.10 17.82
C PHE A 34 -4.49 5.72 16.80
N ASN A 35 -3.99 6.05 15.60
CA ASN A 35 -4.80 6.58 14.51
C ASN A 35 -5.88 5.58 14.04
N ILE A 36 -5.57 4.27 13.99
CA ILE A 36 -6.58 3.23 13.75
C ILE A 36 -7.66 3.27 14.83
N SER A 37 -7.27 3.32 16.11
CA SER A 37 -8.22 3.36 17.24
C SER A 37 -9.14 4.59 17.16
N GLN A 38 -8.59 5.76 16.82
CA GLN A 38 -9.37 6.98 16.61
C GLN A 38 -10.36 6.85 15.45
N ALA A 39 -9.93 6.25 14.33
CA ALA A 39 -10.82 5.99 13.19
C ALA A 39 -11.96 5.02 13.56
N ARG A 40 -11.66 3.96 14.33
CA ARG A 40 -12.67 3.02 14.84
C ARG A 40 -13.70 3.72 15.73
N TYR A 41 -13.23 4.59 16.62
CA TYR A 41 -14.10 5.36 17.49
C TYR A 41 -15.03 6.29 16.70
N ALA A 42 -14.48 7.01 15.71
CA ALA A 42 -15.25 7.95 14.89
C ALA A 42 -16.32 7.27 14.01
N MET A 43 -16.03 6.07 13.48
CA MET A 43 -16.93 5.33 12.59
C MET A 43 -17.91 4.38 13.30
N GLY A 44 -17.76 4.15 14.61
CA GLY A 44 -18.68 3.31 15.41
C GLY A 44 -18.50 1.79 15.22
N GLY A 45 -19.46 1.00 15.71
CA GLY A 45 -19.35 -0.47 15.83
C GLY A 45 -19.24 -1.28 14.52
N ARG A 46 -19.36 -0.62 13.36
CA ARG A 46 -19.32 -1.26 12.03
C ARG A 46 -18.08 -0.89 11.20
N ALA A 47 -17.15 -0.16 11.82
CA ALA A 47 -16.18 0.72 11.17
C ALA A 47 -15.01 0.05 10.44
N LEU A 48 -14.32 -0.90 11.07
CA LEU A 48 -13.06 -1.46 10.56
C LEU A 48 -12.97 -2.91 10.99
N GLY A 49 -13.21 -3.83 10.06
CA GLY A 49 -13.24 -5.26 10.33
C GLY A 49 -13.10 -6.07 9.05
N GLN A 50 -12.81 -7.36 9.21
CA GLN A 50 -12.52 -8.28 8.11
C GLN A 50 -13.69 -8.39 7.10
N THR A 51 -14.91 -8.11 7.52
CA THR A 51 -16.12 -8.15 6.67
C THR A 51 -16.19 -7.05 5.62
N GLN A 52 -15.34 -6.02 5.72
CA GLN A 52 -15.32 -4.90 4.78
C GLN A 52 -14.25 -5.03 3.70
N TYR A 53 -13.37 -6.03 3.81
CA TYR A 53 -12.38 -6.27 2.78
C TYR A 53 -13.08 -6.74 1.50
N ASP A 54 -12.72 -6.12 0.39
CA ASP A 54 -13.16 -6.57 -0.92
C ASP A 54 -12.34 -7.80 -1.32
N MET A 55 -12.93 -8.98 -1.18
CA MET A 55 -12.25 -10.26 -1.45
C MET A 55 -11.87 -10.43 -2.93
N GLU A 56 -12.50 -9.69 -3.85
CA GLU A 56 -12.23 -9.79 -5.28
C GLU A 56 -11.11 -8.85 -5.73
N SER A 57 -10.95 -7.70 -5.08
CA SER A 57 -9.92 -6.70 -5.43
C SER A 57 -8.75 -6.62 -4.45
N MET A 58 -8.72 -7.46 -3.41
CA MET A 58 -7.65 -7.48 -2.42
C MET A 58 -6.35 -8.02 -3.01
N LEU A 59 -5.47 -7.09 -3.41
CA LEU A 59 -4.11 -7.36 -3.87
C LEU A 59 -3.10 -6.73 -2.91
N ALA A 60 -1.94 -7.38 -2.77
CA ALA A 60 -0.85 -6.85 -1.95
C ALA A 60 -0.24 -5.62 -2.63
N SER A 61 -0.10 -4.51 -1.90
CA SER A 61 0.60 -3.31 -2.41
C SER A 61 2.12 -3.34 -2.21
N VAL A 62 2.61 -4.28 -1.38
CA VAL A 62 4.02 -4.39 -0.99
C VAL A 62 4.43 -5.85 -1.05
N HIS A 63 5.52 -6.11 -1.76
CA HIS A 63 6.15 -7.43 -1.86
C HIS A 63 7.52 -7.41 -1.19
N VAL A 64 7.90 -8.54 -0.58
CA VAL A 64 9.23 -8.73 0.00
C VAL A 64 9.96 -9.75 -0.83
N LEU A 65 11.06 -9.34 -1.46
CA LEU A 65 11.98 -10.27 -2.12
C LEU A 65 13.06 -10.69 -1.13
N LEU A 66 13.28 -11.99 -1.07
CA LEU A 66 14.33 -12.60 -0.26
C LEU A 66 15.51 -12.90 -1.17
N GLU A 67 16.63 -12.23 -0.93
CA GLU A 67 17.90 -12.52 -1.59
C GLU A 67 18.71 -13.44 -0.67
N PRO A 68 19.10 -14.64 -1.14
CA PRO A 68 19.93 -15.54 -0.34
C PRO A 68 21.29 -14.89 -0.09
N GLY A 69 21.71 -14.84 1.18
CA GLY A 69 23.03 -14.34 1.55
C GLY A 69 24.11 -15.22 0.90
N GLN A 70 24.96 -14.61 0.06
CA GLN A 70 26.02 -15.35 -0.64
C GLN A 70 27.06 -15.87 0.36
N GLY A 71 27.23 -17.19 0.44
CA GLY A 71 28.53 -17.80 0.74
C GLY A 71 28.81 -18.36 2.15
N LEU A 72 27.83 -18.53 3.04
CA LEU A 72 28.06 -19.24 4.31
C LEU A 72 26.82 -20.00 4.77
N GLU A 73 26.99 -21.20 5.30
CA GLU A 73 25.95 -21.94 6.03
C GLU A 73 25.43 -20.99 7.15
N HIS A 74 24.17 -20.55 7.08
CA HIS A 74 23.53 -19.49 7.91
C HIS A 74 23.85 -18.02 7.57
N ALA A 75 24.23 -17.71 6.32
CA ALA A 75 24.34 -16.32 5.88
C ALA A 75 23.00 -15.56 6.05
N PRO A 76 23.01 -14.31 6.55
CA PRO A 76 21.79 -13.55 6.77
C PRO A 76 21.07 -13.30 5.45
N VAL A 77 19.78 -13.63 5.41
CA VAL A 77 18.92 -13.36 4.25
C VAL A 77 18.68 -11.86 4.18
N SER A 78 18.96 -11.27 3.01
CA SER A 78 18.66 -9.86 2.77
C SER A 78 17.22 -9.74 2.29
N MET A 79 16.42 -8.94 2.98
CA MET A 79 15.03 -8.64 2.59
C MET A 79 15.00 -7.30 1.86
N LYS A 80 14.44 -7.28 0.65
CA LYS A 80 14.21 -6.06 -0.12
C LYS A 80 12.72 -5.83 -0.27
N LEU A 81 12.24 -4.66 0.15
CA LEU A 81 10.87 -4.24 -0.13
C LEU A 81 10.76 -3.79 -1.59
N MET A 82 9.76 -4.28 -2.29
CA MET A 82 9.31 -3.77 -3.58
C MET A 82 7.90 -3.23 -3.40
N MET A 83 7.71 -1.96 -3.74
CA MET A 83 6.39 -1.38 -3.95
C MET A 83 6.10 -1.42 -5.45
N GLU A 84 4.89 -1.79 -5.82
CA GLU A 84 4.43 -1.55 -7.19
C GLU A 84 4.19 -0.04 -7.36
N GLU A 85 4.94 0.59 -8.26
CA GLU A 85 4.70 1.96 -8.69
C GLU A 85 3.35 2.03 -9.44
N PRO A 86 2.47 3.00 -9.15
CA PRO A 86 1.22 3.14 -9.88
C PRO A 86 1.51 3.45 -11.36
N CYS A 87 1.01 2.61 -12.27
CA CYS A 87 1.21 2.74 -13.71
C CYS A 87 1.05 4.19 -14.20
N SER A 88 2.16 4.79 -14.66
CA SER A 88 2.15 6.10 -15.31
C SER A 88 1.53 5.95 -16.71
N ALA A 89 0.33 6.50 -16.88
CA ALA A 89 -0.42 6.51 -18.12
C ALA A 89 0.28 7.39 -19.17
N ASN A 90 1.15 6.80 -20.00
CA ASN A 90 1.60 7.46 -21.22
C ASN A 90 0.62 7.20 -22.36
N SER A 91 -0.12 8.26 -22.67
CA SER A 91 -0.95 8.47 -23.86
C SER A 91 -0.23 8.07 -25.15
N SER A 92 -0.90 7.30 -26.01
CA SER A 92 -0.76 7.36 -27.47
C SER A 92 -1.98 6.76 -28.15
N ARG A 93 -2.95 7.63 -28.48
CA ARG A 93 -4.08 7.39 -29.38
C ARG A 93 -3.58 7.32 -30.83
N PRO A 94 -4.13 6.43 -31.67
CA PRO A 94 -4.41 6.80 -33.06
C PRO A 94 -5.91 6.83 -33.33
N GLN A 95 -6.34 7.92 -33.96
CA GLN A 95 -7.68 8.12 -34.53
C GLN A 95 -7.78 7.43 -35.88
N GLN A 96 -8.87 6.71 -36.16
CA GLN A 96 -9.47 6.56 -37.50
C GLN A 96 -10.99 6.37 -37.31
N LEU A 97 -11.82 7.38 -37.61
CA LEU A 97 -12.53 7.66 -38.86
C LEU A 97 -13.62 6.63 -39.24
N GLY A 98 -14.88 7.09 -39.22
CA GLY A 98 -16.04 6.37 -39.74
C GLY A 98 -17.33 7.17 -39.57
N SER A 99 -17.84 7.70 -40.68
CA SER A 99 -18.93 8.67 -40.91
C SER A 99 -20.37 8.13 -40.72
N GLY A 100 -21.34 9.01 -40.38
CA GLY A 100 -22.77 8.76 -40.09
C GLY A 100 -23.67 8.50 -41.33
N PRO A 101 -24.99 8.89 -41.39
CA PRO A 101 -25.91 9.52 -40.41
C PRO A 101 -27.35 8.90 -40.36
N GLN A 102 -28.28 9.48 -39.54
CA GLN A 102 -29.74 9.74 -39.78
C GLN A 102 -30.68 9.52 -38.54
N THR A 103 -31.25 10.65 -38.05
CA THR A 103 -32.67 10.96 -37.68
C THR A 103 -33.48 10.31 -36.53
N HIS A 104 -33.71 11.13 -35.47
CA HIS A 104 -34.98 11.45 -34.71
C HIS A 104 -35.75 10.35 -33.89
N PRO A 105 -36.71 10.68 -32.97
CA PRO A 105 -36.46 10.89 -31.53
C PRO A 105 -37.54 10.29 -30.56
N LYS A 106 -37.22 9.66 -29.42
CA LYS A 106 -38.13 9.67 -28.24
C LYS A 106 -37.55 9.08 -26.94
N ALA A 107 -37.70 9.87 -25.87
CA ALA A 107 -37.95 9.54 -24.47
C ALA A 107 -37.40 8.22 -23.88
N ARG A 108 -36.60 8.33 -22.82
CA ARG A 108 -36.97 8.01 -21.42
C ARG A 108 -35.72 8.01 -20.53
N GLU A 109 -35.92 8.40 -19.29
CA GLU A 109 -34.95 8.50 -18.20
C GLU A 109 -34.04 7.27 -18.07
N GLY A 110 -32.75 7.52 -17.82
CA GLY A 110 -31.75 6.51 -17.46
C GLY A 110 -30.43 7.20 -17.17
N SER A 111 -30.06 7.26 -15.88
CA SER A 111 -28.73 7.68 -15.43
C SER A 111 -27.64 6.86 -16.13
N PRO A 112 -26.47 7.44 -16.45
CA PRO A 112 -25.43 6.68 -17.13
C PRO A 112 -24.75 5.72 -16.14
N GLU A 113 -25.03 4.43 -16.30
CA GLU A 113 -24.05 3.37 -16.04
C GLU A 113 -22.86 3.62 -16.99
N GLN A 114 -21.82 4.23 -16.45
CA GLN A 114 -20.45 3.98 -16.87
C GLN A 114 -19.82 3.26 -15.71
N GLU A 115 -19.23 2.09 -15.91
CA GLU A 115 -17.80 1.86 -15.66
C GLU A 115 -17.39 0.62 -16.48
N GLY A 116 -16.54 0.85 -17.48
CA GLY A 116 -15.95 -0.21 -18.28
C GLY A 116 -14.89 -0.97 -17.49
N GLU A 117 -14.78 -2.26 -17.78
CA GLU A 117 -13.64 -3.08 -17.38
C GLU A 117 -12.34 -2.53 -17.98
N GLY A 118 -11.33 -2.35 -17.12
CA GLY A 118 -9.94 -2.19 -17.51
C GLY A 118 -9.08 -3.09 -16.63
N PRO A 119 -8.16 -3.90 -17.20
CA PRO A 119 -7.33 -4.78 -16.41
C PRO A 119 -6.21 -4.00 -15.70
N CYS A 120 -5.88 -4.45 -14.48
CA CYS A 120 -4.79 -3.99 -13.62
C CYS A 120 -5.07 -2.69 -12.83
N GLN A 121 -5.92 -2.76 -11.81
CA GLN A 121 -6.06 -1.70 -10.80
C GLN A 121 -5.72 -2.26 -9.42
N GLY A 122 -4.50 -2.07 -8.95
CA GLY A 122 -4.17 -2.19 -7.52
C GLY A 122 -4.87 -1.07 -6.77
N LYS A 123 -6.11 -1.30 -6.36
CA LYS A 123 -6.98 -0.28 -5.73
C LYS A 123 -6.45 0.04 -4.32
N ASP A 124 -6.40 1.32 -3.98
CA ASP A 124 -6.05 1.80 -2.63
C ASP A 124 -6.91 1.07 -1.57
N PRO A 125 -6.31 0.37 -0.59
CA PRO A 125 -7.05 -0.43 0.39
C PRO A 125 -7.99 0.41 1.26
N LEU A 126 -7.84 1.74 1.28
CA LEU A 126 -8.81 2.61 1.94
C LEU A 126 -10.20 2.59 1.27
N ARG A 127 -10.28 2.25 -0.02
CA ARG A 127 -11.56 2.18 -0.74
C ARG A 127 -12.48 1.07 -0.24
N TRP A 128 -11.94 0.06 0.44
CA TRP A 128 -12.73 -0.99 1.09
C TRP A 128 -13.69 -0.45 2.15
N PHE A 129 -13.39 0.71 2.74
CA PHE A 129 -14.18 1.34 3.78
C PHE A 129 -15.14 2.43 3.25
N GLY A 130 -15.36 2.47 1.94
CA GLY A 130 -16.27 3.40 1.27
C GLY A 130 -15.66 4.77 0.95
N VAL A 131 -16.52 5.72 0.56
CA VAL A 131 -16.09 7.04 0.06
C VAL A 131 -15.71 7.99 1.21
N LEU A 132 -16.26 7.79 2.41
CA LEU A 132 -16.05 8.67 3.58
C LEU A 132 -15.06 8.07 4.57
N VAL A 133 -13.80 8.00 4.15
CA VAL A 133 -12.71 7.51 5.00
C VAL A 133 -12.27 8.59 6.02
N PRO A 134 -12.28 8.29 7.33
CA PRO A 134 -11.83 9.24 8.35
C PRO A 134 -10.40 9.71 8.11
N PRO A 135 -10.08 10.98 8.40
CA PRO A 135 -8.71 11.50 8.26
C PRO A 135 -7.70 10.70 9.09
N ALA A 136 -8.11 10.21 10.26
CA ALA A 136 -7.28 9.35 11.11
C ALA A 136 -6.91 8.02 10.42
N LEU A 137 -7.79 7.43 9.59
CA LEU A 137 -7.47 6.19 8.88
C LEU A 137 -6.47 6.43 7.74
N ARG A 138 -6.59 7.55 7.04
CA ARG A 138 -5.60 8.00 6.05
C ARG A 138 -4.24 8.25 6.69
N ALA A 139 -4.23 8.90 7.84
CA ALA A 139 -3.00 9.12 8.61
C ALA A 139 -2.38 7.80 9.08
N ALA A 140 -3.18 6.83 9.53
CA ALA A 140 -2.70 5.50 9.89
C ALA A 140 -2.04 4.80 8.69
N GLN A 141 -2.67 4.81 7.52
CA GLN A 141 -2.10 4.20 6.32
C GLN A 141 -0.76 4.83 5.94
N ALA A 142 -0.64 6.16 6.03
CA ALA A 142 0.62 6.85 5.77
C ALA A 142 1.72 6.42 6.76
N GLU A 143 1.38 6.27 8.05
CA GLU A 143 2.34 5.87 9.09
C GLU A 143 2.86 4.44 8.92
N PHE A 144 2.05 3.53 8.35
CA PHE A 144 2.48 2.15 8.06
C PHE A 144 3.16 1.96 6.70
N ARG A 145 3.09 2.97 5.83
CA ARG A 145 3.82 3.01 4.56
C ARG A 145 5.22 3.62 4.69
N ALA A 146 5.46 4.36 5.77
CA ALA A 146 6.75 4.97 6.11
C ALA A 146 7.73 3.93 6.67
#